data_AF-A0A6P0XUM5-F1
#
_entry.id   AF-A0A6P0XUM5-F1
#
_cell.length_a   1.000
_cell.length_b   1.000
_cell.length_c   1.000
_cell.angle_alpha   90.00
_cell.angle_beta   90.00
_cell.angle_gamma   90.00
#
_symmetry.space_group_name_H-M   'P 1'
#
loop_
_entity.id
_entity.type
_entity.pdbx_description
1 polymer ?
#
loop_
_entity_poly.entity_id
_entity_poly.type
_entity_poly.pdbx_seq_one_letter_code
_entity_poly.pdbx_strand_id
1 'polypeptide(L)'
;MEISGATTVTRVLEGNLNETFTETSFTDTSFEQAIVNGSFEEGFTGWSTIGDTRIEDISFGTIPSDGNFNALMTNGFGAVSDFAIESFLGLTPGTLDLSLNIDATEGS
;
A
#
# COMPACT_ATOMS: atom_id res chain seq x y z
N MET A 1 19.65 -12.45 -4.69
CA MET A 1 18.44 -12.73 -3.90
C MET A 1 18.32 -14.25 -3.86
N GLU A 2 18.78 -14.88 -2.79
CA GLU A 2 18.70 -16.34 -2.65
C GLU A 2 17.45 -16.68 -1.85
N ILE A 3 16.63 -17.59 -2.38
CA ILE A 3 15.43 -18.06 -1.69
C ILE A 3 15.86 -19.22 -0.78
N SER A 4 15.72 -19.01 0.53
CA SER A 4 16.01 -19.95 1.60
C SER A 4 15.23 -21.25 1.45
N GLY A 5 15.90 -22.37 1.75
CA GLY A 5 15.53 -23.72 1.35
C GLY A 5 14.16 -24.19 1.81
N ALA A 6 13.42 -24.79 0.88
CA ALA A 6 12.24 -25.59 1.16
C ALA A 6 12.62 -26.83 1.98
N THR A 7 11.99 -27.02 3.15
CA THR A 7 12.07 -28.28 3.90
C THR A 7 10.78 -29.06 3.69
N THR A 8 10.87 -30.27 3.13
CA THR A 8 9.72 -31.15 2.92
C THR A 8 9.39 -31.92 4.20
N VAL A 9 8.18 -31.76 4.73
CA VAL A 9 7.69 -32.55 5.88
C VAL A 9 6.61 -33.52 5.39
N THR A 10 6.87 -34.82 5.46
CA THR A 10 5.87 -35.85 5.16
C THR A 10 5.17 -36.28 6.45
N ARG A 11 3.85 -36.07 6.56
CA ARG A 11 3.03 -36.55 7.69
C ARG A 11 2.02 -37.57 7.19
N VAL A 12 1.89 -38.71 7.88
CA VAL A 12 0.85 -39.71 7.63
C VAL A 12 -0.34 -39.37 8.53
N LEU A 13 -1.52 -39.13 7.94
CA LEU A 13 -2.76 -38.98 8.70
C LEU A 13 -3.33 -40.36 8.99
N GLU A 14 -3.64 -40.65 10.26
CA GLU A 14 -4.28 -41.92 10.63
C GLU A 14 -5.70 -41.96 10.06
N GLY A 15 -5.89 -42.72 8.98
CA GLY A 15 -7.20 -42.87 8.34
C GLY A 15 -7.13 -43.01 6.81
N ASN A 16 -6.64 -44.16 6.34
CA ASN A 16 -6.99 -44.83 5.08
C ASN A 16 -7.37 -43.99 3.83
N LEU A 17 -6.66 -42.91 3.55
CA LEU A 17 -6.43 -42.37 2.22
C LEU A 17 -4.92 -42.09 2.13
N ASN A 18 -4.23 -42.71 1.18
CA ASN A 18 -2.80 -42.49 0.93
C ASN A 18 -2.57 -41.13 0.26
N GLU A 19 -3.10 -40.06 0.84
CA GLU A 19 -2.91 -38.70 0.36
C GLU A 19 -1.60 -38.16 0.93
N THR A 20 -0.59 -38.09 0.06
CA THR A 20 0.66 -37.43 0.40
C THR A 20 0.48 -35.93 0.22
N PHE A 21 0.24 -35.22 1.32
CA PHE A 21 0.26 -33.75 1.30
C PHE A 21 1.70 -33.27 1.40
N THR A 22 2.18 -32.56 0.37
CA THR A 22 3.50 -31.93 0.39
C THR A 22 3.33 -30.48 0.84
N GLU A 23 3.54 -30.22 2.13
CA GLU A 23 3.57 -28.84 2.62
C GLU A 23 4.98 -28.28 2.41
N THR A 24 5.09 -27.31 1.51
CA THR A 24 6.35 -26.58 1.31
C THR A 24 6.30 -25.34 2.19
N SER A 25 7.00 -25.38 3.32
CA SER A 25 7.18 -24.19 4.15
C SER A 25 8.36 -23.39 3.60
N PHE A 26 8.08 -22.15 3.17
CA PHE A 26 9.10 -21.20 2.77
C PHE A 26 9.43 -20.32 3.97
N THR A 27 10.71 -20.25 4.34
CA THR A 27 11.18 -19.21 5.27
C THR A 27 11.50 -17.97 4.46
N ASP A 28 10.55 -17.03 4.40
CA ASP A 28 10.83 -15.72 3.84
C ASP A 28 11.77 -14.97 4.81
N THR A 29 13.01 -14.83 4.38
CA THR A 29 14.05 -14.08 5.09
C THR A 29 14.31 -12.73 4.42
N SER A 30 13.42 -12.31 3.51
CA SER A 30 13.47 -10.94 3.01
C SER A 30 13.21 -10.00 4.19
N PHE A 31 14.25 -9.27 4.58
CA PHE A 31 14.05 -8.06 5.37
C PHE A 31 13.35 -7.09 4.45
N GLU A 32 12.02 -6.97 4.58
CA GLU A 32 11.33 -5.79 4.09
C GLU A 32 12.04 -4.59 4.71
N GLN A 33 12.64 -3.76 3.86
CA GLN A 33 13.19 -2.50 4.33
C GLN A 33 12.00 -1.68 4.83
N ALA A 34 11.90 -1.51 6.15
CA ALA A 34 10.78 -0.82 6.76
C ALA A 34 10.64 0.57 6.13
N ILE A 35 9.43 0.87 5.65
CA ILE A 35 9.12 2.21 5.15
C ILE A 35 9.30 3.19 6.31
N VAL A 36 10.08 4.23 6.10
CA VAL A 36 10.30 5.28 7.11
C VAL A 36 8.95 5.89 7.47
N ASN A 37 8.62 5.88 8.77
CA ASN A 37 7.35 6.38 9.29
C ASN A 37 6.13 5.75 8.58
N GLY A 38 6.18 4.43 8.32
CA GLY A 38 5.08 3.68 7.70
C GLY A 38 3.81 3.55 8.55
N SER A 39 3.92 3.76 9.87
CA SER A 39 2.80 3.81 10.81
C SER A 39 2.22 5.21 11.00
N PHE A 40 2.81 6.25 10.40
CA PHE A 40 2.35 7.64 10.47
C PHE A 40 2.37 8.28 11.87
N GLU A 41 3.09 7.68 12.82
CA GLU A 41 3.25 8.21 14.18
C GLU A 41 4.01 9.54 14.22
N GLU A 42 4.79 9.84 13.18
CA GLU A 42 5.46 11.12 12.97
C GLU A 42 4.76 11.97 11.89
N GLY A 43 3.45 11.77 11.73
CA GLY A 43 2.62 12.42 10.72
C GLY A 43 3.02 12.00 9.30
N PHE A 44 3.15 12.96 8.37
CA PHE A 44 3.61 12.71 7.00
C PHE A 44 5.11 12.88 6.80
N THR A 45 5.91 12.83 7.87
CA THR A 45 7.37 12.90 7.75
C THR A 45 7.87 11.75 6.85
N GLY A 46 8.63 12.08 5.79
CA GLY A 46 9.09 11.10 4.79
C GLY A 46 8.07 10.77 3.70
N TRP A 47 6.88 11.35 3.74
CA TRP A 47 5.82 11.16 2.75
C TRP A 47 5.55 12.44 1.97
N SER A 48 5.19 12.31 0.70
CA SER A 48 4.61 13.39 -0.08
C SER A 48 3.11 13.18 -0.20
N THR A 49 2.32 14.22 0.02
CA THR A 49 0.86 14.16 -0.04
C THR A 49 0.30 15.06 -1.13
N ILE A 50 -0.88 14.71 -1.63
CA ILE A 50 -1.66 15.51 -2.56
C ILE A 50 -3.15 15.34 -2.20
N GLY A 51 -3.91 16.42 -2.27
CA GLY A 51 -5.33 16.43 -1.93
C GLY A 51 -5.60 16.55 -0.44
N ASP A 52 -6.81 16.16 -0.02
CA ASP A 52 -7.20 16.18 1.40
C ASP A 52 -6.66 14.94 2.09
N THR A 53 -5.46 15.08 2.64
CA THR A 53 -4.79 14.08 3.47
C THR A 53 -4.69 14.55 4.90
N ARG A 54 -5.02 13.68 5.86
CA ARG A 54 -5.01 14.00 7.29
C ARG A 54 -4.39 12.87 8.09
N ILE A 55 -3.87 13.22 9.26
CA ILE A 55 -3.47 12.27 10.28
C ILE A 55 -4.63 12.19 11.27
N GLU A 56 -5.20 11.01 11.41
CA GLU A 56 -6.38 10.76 12.23
C GLU A 56 -6.06 9.73 13.30
N ASP A 57 -6.76 9.81 14.42
CA ASP A 57 -6.67 8.84 15.51
C ASP A 57 -7.99 8.07 15.70
N ILE A 58 -8.11 7.35 16.82
CA ILE A 58 -9.32 6.58 17.14
C ILE A 58 -10.61 7.42 17.19
N SER A 59 -10.52 8.74 17.40
CA SER A 59 -11.68 9.64 17.42
C SER A 59 -12.35 9.79 16.05
N PHE A 60 -11.65 9.48 14.96
CA PHE A 60 -12.22 9.42 13.61
C PHE A 60 -13.11 8.18 13.39
N GLY A 61 -13.13 7.23 14.33
CA GLY A 61 -13.97 6.04 14.28
C GLY A 61 -13.31 4.83 13.62
N THR A 62 -12.00 4.88 13.37
CA THR A 62 -11.19 3.75 12.89
C THR A 62 -10.07 3.46 13.87
N ILE A 63 -9.80 2.20 14.15
CA ILE A 63 -8.70 1.80 15.02
C ILE A 63 -7.40 1.79 14.20
N PRO A 64 -6.33 2.48 14.62
CA PRO A 64 -5.01 2.36 14.02
C PRO A 64 -4.51 0.93 13.94
N SER A 65 -3.99 0.55 12.78
CA SER A 65 -3.42 -0.80 12.59
C SER A 65 -2.07 -0.96 13.30
N ASP A 66 -1.40 0.16 13.58
CA ASP A 66 -0.20 0.28 14.39
C ASP A 66 -0.27 1.60 15.15
N GLY A 67 0.27 1.65 16.37
CA GLY A 67 0.36 2.87 17.17
C GLY A 67 -0.97 3.58 17.46
N ASN A 68 -0.96 4.90 17.29
CA ASN A 68 -2.02 5.84 17.65
C ASN A 68 -2.64 6.56 16.46
N PHE A 69 -2.00 6.54 15.29
CA PHE A 69 -2.39 7.33 14.13
C PHE A 69 -2.54 6.50 12.85
N ASN A 70 -3.39 6.98 11.96
CA ASN A 70 -3.51 6.52 10.58
C ASN A 70 -3.44 7.73 9.64
N ALA A 71 -3.00 7.50 8.41
CA ALA A 71 -3.24 8.42 7.32
C ALA A 71 -4.66 8.24 6.74
N LEU A 72 -5.42 9.33 6.68
CA LEU A 72 -6.66 9.43 5.91
C LEU A 72 -6.37 10.12 4.57
N MET A 73 -6.83 9.53 3.48
CA MET A 73 -6.95 10.19 2.17
C MET A 73 -8.43 10.19 1.79
N THR A 74 -8.98 11.34 1.41
CA THR A 74 -10.39 11.46 1.06
C THR A 74 -10.62 12.28 -0.21
N ASN A 75 -11.62 11.88 -0.99
CA ASN A 75 -12.18 12.64 -2.11
C ASN A 75 -13.57 13.20 -1.78
N GLY A 76 -14.03 13.07 -0.52
CA GLY A 76 -15.35 13.53 -0.09
C GLY A 76 -15.55 15.06 -0.15
N PHE A 77 -14.46 15.81 -0.30
CA PHE A 77 -14.45 17.28 -0.40
C PHE A 77 -14.00 17.80 -1.77
N GLY A 78 -14.01 16.95 -2.80
CA GLY A 78 -13.62 17.29 -4.16
C GLY A 78 -12.37 16.55 -4.63
N ALA A 79 -12.09 16.67 -5.92
CA ALA A 79 -10.88 16.14 -6.55
C ALA A 79 -9.77 17.19 -6.53
N VAL A 80 -8.52 16.71 -6.54
CA VAL A 80 -7.36 17.55 -6.90
C VAL A 80 -7.42 17.85 -8.39
N SER A 81 -7.06 19.05 -8.81
CA SER A 81 -7.01 19.37 -10.24
C SER A 81 -5.98 18.50 -10.95
N ASP A 82 -6.24 18.20 -12.22
CA ASP A 82 -5.30 17.58 -13.15
C ASP A 82 -3.90 18.27 -13.12
N PHE A 83 -3.86 19.61 -13.12
CA PHE A 83 -2.63 20.39 -12.98
C PHE A 83 -1.87 20.09 -11.68
N ALA A 84 -2.59 19.92 -10.56
CA ALA A 84 -1.97 19.60 -9.28
C ALA A 84 -1.42 18.17 -9.28
N ILE A 85 -2.10 17.22 -9.95
CA ILE A 85 -1.61 15.86 -10.14
C ILE A 85 -0.32 15.88 -10.96
N GLU A 86 -0.29 16.62 -12.07
CA GLU A 86 0.90 16.76 -12.91
C GLU A 86 2.08 17.30 -12.12
N SER A 87 1.87 18.37 -11.36
CA SER A 87 2.89 18.95 -10.49
C SER A 87 3.42 17.95 -9.46
N PHE A 88 2.53 17.20 -8.80
CA PHE A 88 2.91 16.17 -7.82
C PHE A 88 3.72 15.03 -8.44
N LEU A 89 3.38 14.63 -9.67
CA LEU A 89 4.10 13.60 -10.41
C LEU A 89 5.39 14.10 -11.07
N GLY A 90 5.68 15.41 -11.00
CA GLY A 90 6.83 16.03 -11.66
C GLY A 90 6.70 16.10 -13.18
N LEU A 91 5.46 16.16 -13.69
CA LEU A 91 5.14 16.28 -15.11
C LEU A 91 5.07 17.76 -15.52
N THR A 92 5.27 18.02 -16.81
CA THR A 92 4.99 19.33 -17.39
C THR A 92 3.47 19.55 -17.41
N PRO A 93 2.97 20.76 -17.09
CA PRO A 93 1.55 21.06 -17.19
C PRO A 93 0.93 20.73 -18.56
N GLY A 94 -0.23 20.08 -18.57
CA GLY A 94 -0.96 19.60 -19.76
C GLY A 94 -0.46 18.27 -20.33
N THR A 95 0.45 17.57 -19.66
CA THR A 95 0.90 16.22 -20.06
C THR A 95 -0.25 15.21 -20.04
N LEU A 96 -1.16 15.29 -19.07
CA LEU A 96 -2.28 14.35 -18.94
C LEU A 96 -3.30 14.52 -20.07
N ASP A 97 -3.52 15.74 -20.55
CA ASP A 97 -4.38 16.06 -21.70
C ASP A 97 -3.90 15.40 -23.00
N LEU A 98 -2.58 15.31 -23.17
CA LEU A 98 -1.97 14.85 -24.42
C LEU A 98 -2.05 13.33 -24.61
N SER A 99 -2.35 12.56 -23.56
CA SER A 99 -2.31 11.10 -23.60
C SER A 99 -3.49 10.47 -24.38
N LEU A 100 -4.63 11.16 -24.45
CA LEU A 100 -5.86 10.64 -25.05
C LEU A 100 -6.50 11.59 -26.07
N ASN A 101 -5.83 12.71 -26.42
CA ASN A 101 -6.36 13.70 -27.36
C ASN A 101 -7.69 14.33 -26.88
N ILE A 102 -7.88 14.37 -25.56
CA ILE A 102 -9.01 14.96 -24.81
C ILE A 102 -8.42 15.79 -23.67
N ASP A 103 -9.11 16.84 -23.24
CA ASP A 103 -8.72 17.56 -22.02
C ASP A 103 -9.03 16.67 -20.81
N ALA A 104 -7.99 16.24 -20.10
CA ALA A 104 -8.14 15.42 -18.91
C ALA A 104 -8.70 16.29 -17.80
N THR A 105 -9.93 16.01 -17.37
CA THR A 105 -10.57 16.76 -16.27
C THR A 105 -10.54 15.91 -15.00
N GLU A 106 -10.25 16.52 -13.86
CA GLU A 106 -10.29 15.86 -12.57
C GLU A 106 -11.67 15.29 -12.23
N GLY A 107 -11.69 14.15 -11.53
CA GLY A 107 -12.91 13.60 -10.94
C GLY A 107 -13.97 13.06 -11.93
N SER A 108 -13.58 12.80 -13.20
CA SER A 108 -14.47 12.25 -14.23
C SER A 108 -14.91 10.81 -13.96
#